data_AF-A0A7S3HN52-F1
#
_entry.id   AF-A0A7S3HN52-F1
#
_cell.length_a   1.000
_cell.length_b   1.000
_cell.length_c   1.000
_cell.angle_alpha   90.00
_cell.angle_beta   90.00
_cell.angle_gamma   90.00
#
_symmetry.space_group_name_H-M   'P 1'
#
loop_
_entity.id
_entity.type
_entity.pdbx_description
1 polymer ?
#
loop_
_entity_poly.entity_id
_entity_poly.type
_entity_poly.pdbx_seq_one_letter_code
_entity_poly.pdbx_strand_id
1 'polypeptide(L)'
;STTANTSSEAPMCHSVFNLSVVLTNLLTFVGLLLTFGAVFPPLAVAIAVTVWVSAYFTQLKVGRYVCRAMELGLPQLVTALENDCRVMGSVEVLVHNAVWMIVVITCCFYTLFLFDTLGDAEGFHHAIWVLVVMPLMPMLLWGIWKSYESAKRAGRADDADAMGSMKNKERDFEMEMTDSNVIANPI
;
A
#
# COMPACT_ATOMS: atom_id res chain seq x y z
N SER A 1 -48.26 -17.22 -18.37
CA SER A 1 -48.14 -15.99 -17.54
C SER A 1 -47.47 -16.39 -16.25
N THR A 2 -46.12 -16.36 -16.16
CA THR A 2 -45.31 -15.18 -15.78
C THR A 2 -45.64 -14.83 -14.32
N THR A 3 -44.80 -15.11 -13.30
CA THR A 3 -43.42 -14.63 -13.12
C THR A 3 -42.59 -15.55 -12.22
N ALA A 4 -41.35 -15.79 -12.64
CA ALA A 4 -40.28 -16.35 -11.83
C ALA A 4 -39.80 -15.31 -10.79
N ASN A 5 -39.95 -15.62 -9.51
CA ASN A 5 -39.27 -14.90 -8.43
C ASN A 5 -37.93 -15.59 -8.16
N THR A 6 -36.93 -15.26 -8.96
CA THR A 6 -35.52 -15.45 -8.59
C THR A 6 -35.10 -14.26 -7.75
N SER A 7 -35.53 -14.25 -6.48
CA SER A 7 -34.80 -13.53 -5.43
C SER A 7 -33.49 -14.27 -5.22
N SER A 8 -32.52 -13.97 -6.09
CA SER A 8 -31.11 -14.23 -5.85
C SER A 8 -30.67 -13.30 -4.73
N GLU A 9 -31.05 -13.64 -3.51
CA GLU A 9 -30.28 -13.23 -2.34
C GLU A 9 -28.95 -13.96 -2.46
N ALA A 10 -28.00 -13.32 -3.16
CA ALA A 10 -26.61 -13.69 -3.05
C ALA A 10 -26.31 -13.77 -1.55
N PRO A 11 -25.83 -14.90 -1.01
CA PRO A 11 -25.44 -14.95 0.38
C PRO A 11 -24.40 -13.85 0.56
N MET A 12 -24.75 -12.83 1.34
CA MET A 12 -23.81 -11.84 1.84
C MET A 12 -22.69 -12.64 2.49
N CYS A 13 -21.62 -12.83 1.71
CA CYS A 13 -20.44 -13.55 2.15
C CYS A 13 -19.83 -12.65 3.21
N HIS A 14 -20.25 -12.88 4.45
CA HIS A 14 -19.75 -12.24 5.64
C HIS A 14 -18.23 -12.34 5.58
N SER A 15 -17.56 -11.21 5.36
CA SER A 15 -16.14 -11.11 5.03
C SER A 15 -15.34 -12.14 5.82
N VAL A 16 -15.02 -13.26 5.17
CA VAL A 16 -14.45 -14.46 5.83
C VAL A 16 -13.03 -14.16 6.33
N PHE A 17 -12.49 -13.01 5.92
CA PHE A 17 -11.21 -12.49 6.30
C PHE A 17 -11.35 -11.03 6.72
N ASN A 18 -11.44 -10.79 8.03
CA ASN A 18 -11.33 -9.45 8.62
C ASN A 18 -9.88 -8.96 8.50
N LEU A 19 -9.40 -8.74 7.29
CA LEU A 19 -8.00 -8.40 7.00
C LEU A 19 -7.62 -7.08 7.67
N SER A 20 -8.55 -6.13 7.79
CA SER A 20 -8.36 -4.88 8.53
C SER A 20 -8.02 -5.13 10.01
N VAL A 21 -8.63 -6.14 10.63
CA VAL A 21 -8.32 -6.54 12.01
C VAL A 21 -6.95 -7.20 12.09
N VAL A 22 -6.62 -8.08 11.13
CA VAL A 22 -5.28 -8.71 11.05
C VAL A 22 -4.20 -7.64 10.88
N LEU A 23 -4.42 -6.67 10.00
CA LEU A 23 -3.50 -5.59 9.70
C LEU A 23 -3.33 -4.64 10.88
N THR A 24 -4.43 -4.29 11.56
CA THR A 24 -4.39 -3.49 12.79
C THR A 24 -3.64 -4.22 13.91
N ASN A 25 -3.85 -5.53 14.05
CA ASN A 25 -3.11 -6.34 15.03
C ASN A 25 -1.62 -6.41 14.69
N LEU A 26 -1.25 -6.57 13.42
CA LEU A 26 0.15 -6.54 12.97
C LEU A 26 0.79 -5.16 13.23
N LEU A 27 0.11 -4.07 12.90
CA LEU A 27 0.55 -2.70 13.19
C LEU A 27 0.74 -2.47 14.70
N THR A 28 -0.17 -3.01 15.52
CA THR A 28 -0.08 -2.94 16.99
C THR A 28 1.12 -3.73 17.50
N PHE A 29 1.37 -4.94 17.00
CA PHE A 29 2.56 -5.71 17.36
C PHE A 29 3.86 -5.03 16.93
N VAL A 30 3.89 -4.38 15.76
CA VAL A 30 5.03 -3.57 15.32
C VAL A 30 5.25 -2.39 16.26
N GLY A 31 4.18 -1.67 16.65
CA GLY A 31 4.26 -0.59 17.64
C GLY A 31 4.80 -1.06 18.98
N LEU A 32 4.32 -2.20 19.49
CA LEU A 32 4.78 -2.81 20.74
C LEU A 32 6.24 -3.29 20.65
N LEU A 33 6.63 -3.91 19.54
CA LEU A 33 8.01 -4.32 19.30
C LEU A 33 8.92 -3.10 19.32
N LEU A 34 8.44 -1.97 18.84
CA LEU A 34 9.23 -0.77 18.77
C LEU A 34 9.39 -0.05 20.12
N THR A 35 8.34 -0.01 20.93
CA THR A 35 8.40 0.59 22.27
C THR A 35 9.10 -0.30 23.29
N PHE A 36 8.88 -1.62 23.21
CA PHE A 36 9.41 -2.56 24.21
C PHE A 36 10.64 -3.33 23.74
N GLY A 37 10.93 -3.37 22.44
CA GLY A 37 12.01 -4.18 21.91
C GLY A 37 13.40 -3.67 22.29
N ALA A 38 13.57 -2.35 22.42
CA ALA A 38 14.81 -1.76 22.94
C ALA A 38 14.97 -1.97 24.45
N VAL A 39 13.86 -2.02 25.19
CA VAL A 39 13.85 -2.13 26.66
C VAL A 39 14.05 -3.57 27.12
N PHE A 40 13.56 -4.56 26.35
CA PHE A 40 13.67 -5.98 26.71
C PHE A 40 13.86 -6.88 25.48
N PRO A 41 15.13 -7.18 25.10
CA PRO A 41 15.46 -7.93 23.88
C PRO A 41 14.76 -9.31 23.74
N PRO A 42 14.56 -10.11 24.81
CA PRO A 42 13.86 -11.39 24.70
C PRO A 42 12.39 -11.24 24.26
N LEU A 43 11.72 -10.17 24.72
CA LEU A 43 10.33 -9.87 24.35
C LEU A 43 10.24 -9.44 22.88
N ALA A 44 11.23 -8.68 22.40
CA ALA A 44 11.33 -8.27 21.00
C ALA A 44 11.32 -9.48 20.07
N VAL A 45 12.14 -10.50 20.38
CA VAL A 45 12.23 -11.73 19.60
C VAL A 45 10.89 -12.48 19.61
N ALA A 46 10.22 -12.59 20.76
CA ALA A 46 8.91 -13.24 20.85
C ALA A 46 7.83 -12.55 20.00
N ILE A 47 7.78 -11.22 20.01
CA ILE A 47 6.83 -10.44 19.20
C ILE A 47 7.18 -10.56 17.71
N ALA A 48 8.47 -10.50 17.34
CA ALA A 48 8.92 -10.67 15.96
C ALA A 48 8.53 -12.03 15.38
N VAL A 49 8.75 -13.11 16.15
CA VAL A 49 8.33 -14.46 15.77
C VAL A 49 6.80 -14.53 15.63
N THR A 50 6.05 -13.90 16.54
CA THR A 50 4.58 -13.88 16.47
C THR A 50 4.08 -13.19 15.19
N VAL A 51 4.67 -12.03 14.84
CA VAL A 51 4.37 -11.30 13.60
C VAL A 51 4.70 -12.15 12.38
N TRP A 52 5.89 -12.76 12.35
CA TRP A 52 6.34 -13.61 11.26
C TRP A 52 5.42 -14.81 11.03
N VAL A 53 5.10 -15.54 12.11
CA VAL A 53 4.23 -16.71 12.08
C VAL A 53 2.83 -16.32 11.62
N SER A 54 2.27 -15.23 12.14
CA SER A 54 0.94 -14.73 11.75
C SER A 54 0.88 -14.36 10.26
N ALA A 55 1.92 -13.70 9.73
CA ALA A 55 2.03 -13.36 8.31
C ALA A 55 2.11 -14.62 7.45
N TYR A 56 2.94 -15.59 7.84
CA TYR A 56 3.09 -16.86 7.11
C TYR A 56 1.79 -17.67 7.10
N PHE A 57 1.09 -17.76 8.23
CA PHE A 57 -0.22 -18.42 8.29
C PHE A 57 -1.28 -17.72 7.43
N THR A 58 -1.23 -16.40 7.33
CA THR A 58 -2.13 -15.62 6.47
C THR A 58 -1.88 -15.96 5.00
N GLN A 59 -0.61 -15.97 4.57
CA GLN A 59 -0.24 -16.34 3.21
C GLN A 59 -0.63 -17.79 2.87
N LEU A 60 -0.38 -18.73 3.78
CA LEU A 60 -0.75 -20.14 3.57
C LEU A 60 -2.26 -20.34 3.48
N LYS A 61 -3.04 -19.63 4.31
CA LYS A 61 -4.51 -19.68 4.22
C LYS A 61 -4.96 -19.18 2.86
N VAL A 62 -4.53 -17.98 2.45
CA VAL A 62 -4.91 -17.39 1.16
C VAL A 62 -4.49 -18.30 0.00
N GLY A 63 -3.25 -18.78 -0.03
CA GLY A 63 -2.76 -19.66 -1.08
C GLY A 63 -3.56 -20.96 -1.20
N ARG A 64 -3.87 -21.59 -0.06
CA ARG A 64 -4.68 -22.82 -0.05
C ARG A 64 -6.13 -22.57 -0.48
N TYR A 65 -6.71 -21.42 -0.12
CA TYR A 65 -8.04 -21.01 -0.59
C TYR A 65 -8.05 -20.79 -2.11
N VAL A 66 -7.04 -20.12 -2.66
CA VAL A 66 -6.92 -19.86 -4.11
C VAL A 66 -6.75 -21.17 -4.89
N CYS A 67 -5.86 -22.08 -4.45
CA CYS A 67 -5.69 -23.37 -5.12
C CYS A 67 -6.98 -24.21 -5.11
N ARG A 68 -7.68 -24.26 -3.97
CA ARG A 68 -8.97 -24.98 -3.85
C ARG A 68 -10.07 -24.37 -4.72
N ALA A 69 -10.13 -23.05 -4.84
CA ALA A 69 -11.09 -22.37 -5.70
C ALA A 69 -10.84 -22.66 -7.19
N MET A 70 -9.55 -22.76 -7.57
CA MET A 70 -9.14 -23.10 -8.93
C MET A 70 -9.47 -24.56 -9.28
N GLU A 71 -9.24 -25.50 -8.36
CA GLU A 71 -9.59 -26.92 -8.51
C GLU A 71 -11.10 -27.14 -8.70
N LEU A 72 -11.94 -26.33 -8.06
CA LEU A 72 -13.40 -26.41 -8.17
C LEU A 72 -13.97 -25.68 -9.40
N GLY A 73 -13.13 -25.04 -10.21
CA GLY A 73 -13.56 -24.33 -11.42
C GLY A 73 -14.56 -23.21 -11.15
N LEU A 74 -14.50 -22.59 -9.96
CA LEU A 74 -15.40 -21.51 -9.54
C LEU A 74 -14.67 -20.16 -9.61
N PRO A 75 -14.49 -19.56 -10.80
CA PRO A 75 -13.76 -18.31 -10.96
C PRO A 75 -14.44 -17.15 -10.21
N GLN A 76 -15.76 -17.22 -9.99
CA GLN A 76 -16.53 -16.20 -9.28
C GLN A 76 -16.04 -15.97 -7.83
N LEU A 77 -15.52 -17.01 -7.16
CA LEU A 77 -14.97 -16.87 -5.81
C LEU A 77 -13.63 -16.12 -5.83
N VAL A 78 -12.83 -16.34 -6.86
CA VAL A 78 -11.56 -15.63 -7.07
C VAL A 78 -11.84 -14.16 -7.38
N THR A 79 -12.85 -13.87 -8.21
CA THR A 79 -13.23 -12.48 -8.53
C THR A 79 -13.80 -11.75 -7.32
N ALA A 80 -14.57 -12.43 -6.46
CA ALA A 80 -15.06 -11.86 -5.21
C ALA A 80 -13.89 -11.55 -4.26
N LEU A 81 -12.92 -12.46 -4.11
CA LEU A 81 -11.72 -12.23 -3.32
C LEU A 81 -10.86 -11.08 -3.87
N GLU A 82 -10.71 -11.01 -5.19
CA GLU A 82 -9.98 -9.94 -5.86
C GLU A 82 -10.71 -8.60 -5.67
N ASN A 83 -12.04 -8.59 -5.71
CA ASN A 83 -12.82 -7.40 -5.43
C ASN A 83 -12.70 -6.96 -3.96
N ASP A 84 -12.70 -7.89 -3.01
CA ASP A 84 -12.44 -7.58 -1.59
C ASP A 84 -11.03 -7.02 -1.39
N CYS A 85 -10.02 -7.61 -2.03
CA CYS A 85 -8.65 -7.08 -2.04
C CYS A 85 -8.55 -5.71 -2.72
N ARG A 86 -9.37 -5.46 -3.76
CA ARG A 86 -9.40 -4.16 -4.46
C ARG A 86 -10.08 -3.08 -3.64
N VAL A 87 -11.17 -3.41 -2.94
CA VAL A 87 -11.81 -2.51 -1.95
C VAL A 87 -10.83 -2.20 -0.81
N MET A 88 -9.96 -3.15 -0.47
CA MET A 88 -8.86 -2.93 0.47
C MET A 88 -7.74 -2.01 -0.06
N GLY A 89 -7.69 -1.71 -1.37
CA GLY A 89 -6.88 -0.59 -1.88
C GLY A 89 -7.26 0.75 -1.25
N SER A 90 -8.51 0.92 -0.78
CA SER A 90 -8.89 2.11 0.01
C SER A 90 -8.32 2.07 1.44
N VAL A 91 -7.98 0.88 1.96
CA VAL A 91 -7.30 0.70 3.25
C VAL A 91 -5.82 1.07 3.14
N GLU A 92 -5.26 1.15 1.93
CA GLU A 92 -3.91 1.68 1.69
C GLU A 92 -3.75 3.09 2.27
N VAL A 93 -4.78 3.94 2.18
CA VAL A 93 -4.79 5.28 2.79
C VAL A 93 -4.75 5.20 4.32
N LEU A 94 -5.47 4.25 4.91
CA LEU A 94 -5.49 4.04 6.36
C LEU A 94 -4.16 3.47 6.86
N VAL A 95 -3.59 2.52 6.11
CA VAL A 95 -2.27 1.93 6.39
C VAL A 95 -1.19 2.98 6.24
N HIS A 96 -1.24 3.80 5.20
CA HIS A 96 -0.32 4.90 5.02
C HIS A 96 -0.34 5.83 6.23
N ASN A 97 -1.53 6.21 6.70
CA ASN A 97 -1.67 7.06 7.90
C ASN A 97 -1.18 6.35 9.18
N ALA A 98 -1.46 5.05 9.33
CA ALA A 98 -1.03 4.27 10.49
C ALA A 98 0.50 4.06 10.51
N VAL A 99 1.10 3.74 9.37
CA VAL A 99 2.55 3.65 9.21
C VAL A 99 3.19 5.00 9.52
N TRP A 100 2.56 6.10 9.09
CA TRP A 100 3.08 7.43 9.39
C TRP A 100 3.05 7.77 10.87
N MET A 101 1.97 7.40 11.56
CA MET A 101 1.89 7.47 13.01
C MET A 101 2.96 6.62 13.71
N ILE A 102 3.20 5.39 13.24
CA ILE A 102 4.25 4.53 13.78
C ILE A 102 5.62 5.18 13.59
N VAL A 103 5.96 5.65 12.39
CA VAL A 103 7.28 6.25 12.11
C VAL A 103 7.53 7.47 12.99
N VAL A 104 6.52 8.32 13.22
CA VAL A 104 6.66 9.49 14.12
C VAL A 104 6.90 9.04 15.56
N ILE A 105 6.07 8.12 16.08
CA ILE A 105 6.22 7.58 17.44
C ILE A 105 7.58 6.89 17.59
N THR A 106 8.02 6.18 16.55
CA THR A 106 9.33 5.54 16.49
C THR A 106 10.46 6.52 16.59
N CYS A 107 10.46 7.56 15.77
CA CYS A 107 11.50 8.58 15.82
C CYS A 107 11.56 9.20 17.22
N CYS A 108 10.42 9.56 17.80
CA CYS A 108 10.37 10.11 19.15
C CYS A 108 10.95 9.15 20.20
N PHE A 109 10.58 7.87 20.17
CA PHE A 109 11.07 6.89 21.13
C PHE A 109 12.57 6.59 20.96
N TYR A 110 13.01 6.42 19.72
CA TYR A 110 14.40 6.15 19.39
C TYR A 110 15.31 7.35 19.71
N THR A 111 14.77 8.57 19.66
CA THR A 111 15.46 9.80 20.10
C THR A 111 15.90 9.69 21.56
N LEU A 112 15.02 9.22 22.45
CA LEU A 112 15.34 9.07 23.87
C LEU A 112 16.43 8.01 24.09
N PHE A 113 16.37 6.91 23.35
CA PHE A 113 17.38 5.85 23.42
C PHE A 113 18.74 6.31 22.87
N LEU A 114 18.75 7.02 21.75
CA LEU A 114 19.98 7.60 21.20
C LEU A 114 20.56 8.65 22.13
N PHE A 115 19.71 9.47 22.76
CA PHE A 115 20.15 10.47 23.72
C PHE A 115 20.82 9.83 24.94
N ASP A 116 20.26 8.73 25.45
CA ASP A 116 20.84 7.98 26.59
C ASP A 116 22.19 7.35 26.22
N THR A 117 22.27 6.67 25.06
CA THR A 117 23.51 6.01 24.62
C THR A 117 24.62 6.98 24.20
N LEU A 118 24.29 8.08 23.51
CA LEU A 118 25.25 9.13 23.15
C LEU A 118 25.61 10.02 24.34
N GLY A 119 24.69 10.18 25.29
CA GLY A 119 24.93 10.92 26.53
C GLY A 119 26.04 10.29 27.38
N ASP A 120 26.09 8.95 27.45
CA ASP A 120 27.15 8.21 28.15
C ASP A 120 28.48 8.20 27.37
N ALA A 121 28.43 8.15 26.04
CA ALA A 121 29.63 8.05 25.20
C ALA A 121 30.34 9.40 24.94
N GLU A 122 29.60 10.45 24.58
CA GLU A 122 30.16 11.75 24.13
C GLU A 122 29.84 12.92 25.07
N GLY A 123 29.01 12.69 26.08
CA GLY A 123 28.61 13.67 27.07
C GLY A 123 27.37 14.49 26.69
N PHE A 124 26.73 15.04 27.71
CA PHE A 124 25.40 15.67 27.63
C PHE A 124 25.29 16.83 26.61
N HIS A 125 26.36 17.62 26.45
CA HIS A 125 26.35 18.80 25.58
C HIS A 125 26.28 18.45 24.09
N HIS A 126 26.86 17.32 23.67
CA HIS A 126 26.81 16.89 22.26
C HIS A 126 25.51 16.13 21.95
N ALA A 127 24.94 15.42 22.93
CA ALA A 127 23.72 14.64 22.74
C ALA A 127 22.44 15.48 22.56
N ILE A 128 22.42 16.74 23.02
CA ILE A 128 21.21 17.58 23.02
C ILE A 128 20.66 17.88 21.62
N TRP A 129 21.51 17.87 20.59
CA TRP A 129 21.10 18.11 19.21
C TRP A 129 20.22 16.97 18.66
N VAL A 130 20.44 15.74 19.12
CA VAL A 130 19.68 14.55 18.70
C VAL A 130 18.20 14.68 19.07
N LEU A 131 17.89 15.33 20.21
CA LEU A 131 16.53 15.62 20.68
C LEU A 131 15.73 16.51 19.72
N VAL A 132 16.40 17.34 18.92
CA VAL A 132 15.76 18.25 17.98
C VAL A 132 15.68 17.61 16.58
N VAL A 133 16.74 16.95 16.15
CA VAL A 133 16.86 16.45 14.77
C VAL A 133 16.02 15.22 14.53
N MET A 134 16.02 14.27 15.45
CA MET A 134 15.35 12.99 15.25
C MET A 134 13.82 13.13 15.16
N PRO A 135 13.14 13.97 15.97
CA PRO A 135 11.71 14.23 15.78
C PRO A 135 11.39 15.05 14.51
N LEU A 136 12.35 15.82 13.98
CA LEU A 136 12.20 16.56 12.73
C LEU A 136 12.37 15.67 11.49
N MET A 137 13.12 14.56 11.58
CA MET A 137 13.31 13.62 10.48
C MET A 137 12.01 13.13 9.79
N PRO A 138 10.94 12.70 10.51
CA PRO A 138 9.70 12.34 9.84
C PRO A 138 9.07 13.52 9.10
N MET A 139 9.18 14.76 9.60
CA MET A 139 8.70 15.93 8.83
C MET A 139 9.51 16.17 7.56
N LEU A 140 10.84 15.99 7.62
CA LEU A 140 11.70 16.10 6.44
C LEU A 140 11.38 15.02 5.40
N LEU A 141 11.25 13.77 5.85
CA LEU A 141 10.84 12.63 5.01
C LEU A 141 9.47 12.88 4.36
N TRP A 142 8.50 13.44 5.10
CA TRP A 142 7.20 13.81 4.54
C TRP A 142 7.35 14.85 3.42
N GLY A 143 8.15 15.90 3.66
CA GLY A 143 8.41 16.95 2.69
C GLY A 143 9.09 16.42 1.42
N ILE A 144 10.09 15.54 1.58
CA ILE A 144 10.79 14.88 0.47
C ILE A 144 9.83 13.98 -0.31
N TRP A 145 9.05 13.14 0.37
CA TRP A 145 8.05 12.28 -0.27
C TRP A 145 7.06 13.09 -1.08
N LYS A 146 6.49 14.15 -0.51
CA LYS A 146 5.53 15.01 -1.18
C LYS A 146 6.14 15.71 -2.39
N SER A 147 7.40 16.15 -2.27
CA SER A 147 8.15 16.77 -3.36
C SER A 147 8.42 15.76 -4.48
N TYR A 148 8.82 14.54 -4.13
CA TYR A 148 9.03 13.44 -5.07
C TYR A 148 7.73 13.06 -5.79
N GLU A 149 6.62 12.97 -5.07
CA GLU A 149 5.33 12.67 -5.67
C GLU A 149 4.85 13.79 -6.60
N SER A 150 5.07 15.04 -6.22
CA SER A 150 4.76 16.20 -7.06
C SER A 150 5.60 16.22 -8.34
N ALA A 151 6.90 15.93 -8.24
CA ALA A 151 7.80 15.82 -9.39
C ALA A 151 7.42 14.64 -10.30
N LYS A 152 7.05 13.49 -9.73
CA LYS A 152 6.58 12.32 -10.49
C LYS A 152 5.26 12.61 -11.21
N ARG A 153 4.34 13.33 -10.57
CA ARG A 153 3.07 13.74 -11.19
C ARG A 153 3.31 14.74 -12.34
N ALA A 154 4.28 15.64 -12.21
CA ALA A 154 4.68 16.55 -13.28
C ALA A 154 5.22 15.78 -14.50
N GLY A 155 6.17 14.85 -14.31
CA GLY A 155 6.71 14.06 -15.43
C GLY A 155 5.67 13.18 -16.13
N ARG A 156 4.69 12.63 -15.38
CA ARG A 156 3.62 11.80 -15.99
C ARG A 156 2.62 12.63 -16.82
N ALA A 157 2.48 13.92 -16.55
CA ALA A 157 1.67 14.81 -17.38
C ALA A 157 2.35 15.05 -18.73
N ASP A 158 3.67 15.31 -18.71
CA ASP A 158 4.47 15.50 -19.93
C ASP A 158 4.45 14.26 -20.84
N ASP A 159 4.55 13.05 -20.26
CA ASP A 159 4.45 11.79 -21.01
C ASP A 159 3.06 11.57 -21.63
N ALA A 160 2.00 11.96 -20.92
CA ALA A 160 0.62 11.82 -21.41
C ALA A 160 0.36 12.78 -22.59
N ASP A 161 0.91 14.00 -22.53
CA ASP A 161 0.81 14.98 -23.60
C ASP A 161 1.62 14.56 -24.84
N ALA A 162 2.81 14.00 -24.64
CA ALA A 162 3.62 13.44 -25.74
C ALA A 162 2.91 12.28 -26.45
N MET A 163 2.28 11.37 -25.68
CA MET A 163 1.55 10.23 -26.25
C MET A 163 0.25 10.67 -26.95
N GLY A 164 -0.42 11.71 -26.44
CA GLY A 164 -1.59 12.32 -27.07
C GLY A 164 -1.24 12.97 -28.41
N SER A 165 -0.12 13.68 -28.49
CA SER A 165 0.36 14.34 -29.70
C SER A 165 0.69 13.34 -30.83
N MET A 166 1.32 12.21 -30.50
CA MET A 166 1.60 11.13 -31.47
C MET A 166 0.32 10.53 -32.05
N LYS A 167 -0.66 10.21 -31.19
CA LYS A 167 -1.95 9.67 -31.62
C LYS A 167 -2.72 10.64 -32.51
N ASN A 168 -2.62 11.95 -32.25
CA ASN A 168 -3.28 12.94 -33.09
C ASN A 168 -2.65 12.98 -34.49
N LYS A 169 -1.31 12.99 -34.56
CA LYS A 169 -0.58 12.97 -35.83
C LYS A 169 -0.83 11.71 -36.67
N GLU A 170 -1.02 10.56 -36.02
CA GLU A 170 -1.35 9.30 -36.69
C GLU A 170 -2.75 9.33 -37.30
N ARG A 171 -3.74 9.90 -36.60
CA ARG A 171 -5.10 10.09 -37.14
C ARG A 171 -5.14 11.10 -38.29
N ASP A 172 -4.38 12.19 -38.19
CA ASP A 172 -4.29 13.19 -39.26
C ASP A 172 -3.72 12.54 -40.54
N PHE A 173 -2.74 11.64 -40.39
CA PHE A 173 -2.17 10.89 -41.51
C PHE A 173 -3.15 9.85 -42.10
N GLU A 174 -3.89 9.11 -41.27
CA GLU A 174 -4.94 8.20 -41.75
C GLU A 174 -6.04 8.94 -42.53
N MET A 175 -6.37 10.18 -42.13
CA MET A 175 -7.39 11.00 -42.79
C MET A 175 -6.94 11.51 -44.18
N GLU A 176 -5.69 11.96 -44.33
CA GLU A 176 -5.14 12.34 -45.65
C GLU A 176 -5.07 11.14 -46.62
N MET A 177 -4.80 9.94 -46.10
CA MET A 177 -4.71 8.74 -46.92
C MET A 177 -6.08 8.24 -47.40
N THR A 178 -7.13 8.47 -46.62
CA THR A 178 -8.51 8.14 -47.02
C THR A 178 -9.04 9.11 -48.08
N ASP A 179 -8.79 10.41 -47.96
CA ASP A 179 -9.21 11.40 -48.95
C ASP A 179 -8.51 11.18 -50.31
N SER A 180 -7.23 10.80 -50.29
CA SER A 180 -6.48 10.50 -51.52
C SER A 180 -7.01 9.26 -52.26
N ASN A 181 -7.51 8.26 -51.53
CA ASN A 181 -8.06 7.03 -52.12
C ASN A 181 -9.48 7.25 -52.70
N VAL A 182 -10.25 8.16 -52.12
CA VAL A 182 -11.57 8.56 -52.64
C VAL A 182 -11.45 9.29 -53.98
N ILE A 183 -10.42 10.13 -54.16
CA ILE A 183 -10.20 10.89 -55.40
C ILE A 183 -9.66 10.00 -56.55
N ALA A 184 -8.93 8.93 -56.23
CA ALA A 184 -8.33 8.04 -57.23
C ALA A 184 -9.32 7.02 -57.85
N ASN A 185 -10.53 6.89 -57.32
CA ASN A 185 -11.56 5.97 -57.83
C ASN A 185 -12.89 6.70 -58.11
N PRO A 186 -12.95 7.62 -59.09
CA PRO A 186 -14.22 8.13 -59.57
C PRO A 186 -14.90 7.02 -60.38
N ILE A 187 -16.07 6.60 -59.91
CA ILE A 187 -16.98 5.66 -60.58
C ILE A 187 -17.34 6.17 -61.97
#